data_AF-A0A914VG02-F1
#
_entry.id   AF-A0A914VG02-F1
#
_cell.length_a   1.000
_cell.length_b   1.000
_cell.length_c   1.000
_cell.angle_alpha   90.00
_cell.angle_beta   90.00
_cell.angle_gamma   90.00
#
_symmetry.space_group_name_H-M   'P 1'
#
loop_
_entity.id
_entity.type
_entity.pdbx_description
1 polymer ?
#
loop_
_entity_poly.entity_id
_entity_poly.type
_entity_poly.pdbx_seq_one_letter_code
_entity_poly.pdbx_strand_id
1 'polypeptide(L)'
;LNHVLLFTFYFAYLVLGASIFYILEHDSSDHFRDQWRQKVKEQRDGFVMSELLPDIFNNSRFLVFIHDKKSQYFINILQDKLATYEQRLKIRPPMPYLEWTFANSFLYCWSTITTIGHGYIYPVTDRGRVASIIYSLFGIPFTIVVIKDLAYLIAKLLNYPGVVLGYCWHMFRYCTLRPVNELYLRRKCDDAKKLNINPDYRIQSIRRLLNIPAVVAIFALIGWLSAGSFLMVVYEEHMSASVAFYYLFNTLATT
;
A
#
# COMPACT_ATOMS: atom_id res chain seq x y z
N LEU A 1 1.33 28.93 3.59
CA LEU A 1 1.36 29.05 2.11
C LEU A 1 2.42 28.14 1.50
N ASN A 2 3.70 28.23 1.92
CA ASN A 2 4.80 27.43 1.35
C ASN A 2 4.59 25.90 1.42
N HIS A 3 4.08 25.37 2.54
CA HIS A 3 3.80 23.93 2.66
C HIS A 3 2.69 23.47 1.69
N VAL A 4 1.64 24.29 1.50
CA VAL A 4 0.54 23.96 0.58
C VAL A 4 1.06 23.92 -0.85
N LEU A 5 1.86 24.90 -1.25
CA LEU A 5 2.51 24.92 -2.56
C LEU A 5 3.38 23.68 -2.80
N LEU A 6 4.17 23.26 -1.81
CA LEU A 6 4.99 22.05 -1.88
C LEU A 6 4.12 20.80 -2.13
N PHE A 7 3.02 20.64 -1.38
CA PHE A 7 2.09 19.52 -1.59
C PHE A 7 1.41 19.58 -2.95
N THR A 8 1.05 20.77 -3.44
CA THR A 8 0.46 20.94 -4.78
C THR A 8 1.46 20.55 -5.87
N PHE A 9 2.72 20.98 -5.79
CA PHE A 9 3.75 20.57 -6.74
C PHE A 9 4.02 19.06 -6.68
N TYR A 10 3.99 18.48 -5.49
CA TYR A 10 4.16 17.03 -5.31
C TYR A 10 3.02 16.24 -5.95
N PHE A 11 1.78 16.68 -5.74
CA PHE A 11 0.62 16.06 -6.38
C PHE A 11 0.66 16.22 -7.90
N ALA A 12 1.04 17.40 -8.40
CA ALA A 12 1.23 17.63 -9.83
C ALA A 12 2.31 16.71 -10.43
N TYR A 13 3.43 16.51 -9.72
CA TYR A 13 4.49 15.59 -10.14
C TYR A 13 4.00 14.15 -10.27
N LEU A 14 3.19 13.68 -9.33
CA LEU A 14 2.57 12.34 -9.38
C LEU A 14 1.62 12.20 -10.57
N VAL A 15 0.77 13.19 -10.81
CA VAL A 15 -0.18 13.18 -11.93
C VAL A 15 0.56 13.19 -13.27
N LEU A 16 1.61 14.01 -13.41
CA LEU A 16 2.45 14.04 -14.60
C LEU A 16 3.15 12.71 -14.84
N GLY A 17 3.72 12.10 -13.79
CA GLY A 17 4.31 10.77 -13.87
C GLY A 17 3.27 9.74 -14.33
N ALA A 18 2.09 9.73 -13.71
CA ALA A 18 1.01 8.81 -14.06
C ALA A 18 0.57 8.94 -15.52
N SER A 19 0.44 10.17 -16.03
CA SER A 19 0.14 10.42 -17.45
C SER A 19 1.23 9.90 -18.38
N ILE A 20 2.52 10.11 -18.04
CA ILE A 20 3.65 9.62 -18.85
C ILE A 20 3.65 8.10 -18.93
N PHE A 21 3.55 7.41 -17.78
CA PHE A 21 3.56 5.94 -17.77
C PHE A 21 2.31 5.33 -18.40
N TYR A 22 1.15 5.95 -18.21
CA TYR A 22 -0.07 5.54 -18.89
C TYR A 22 0.10 5.56 -20.41
N ILE A 23 0.60 6.66 -20.97
CA ILE A 23 0.81 6.78 -22.43
C ILE A 23 1.88 5.79 -22.94
N LEU A 24 2.94 5.55 -22.16
CA LEU A 24 4.05 4.69 -22.59
C LEU A 24 3.73 3.19 -22.51
N GLU A 25 2.96 2.76 -21.50
CA GLU A 25 2.80 1.33 -21.17
C GLU A 25 1.41 0.77 -21.47
N HIS A 26 0.38 1.61 -21.63
CA HIS A 26 -1.01 1.14 -21.81
C HIS A 26 -1.13 0.19 -23.02
N ASP A 27 -0.74 0.63 -24.22
CA ASP A 27 -0.87 -0.16 -25.45
C ASP A 27 -0.02 -1.45 -25.41
N SER A 28 1.20 -1.37 -24.89
CA SER A 28 2.14 -2.50 -24.85
C SER A 28 1.68 -3.57 -23.85
N SER A 29 1.12 -3.15 -22.71
CA SER A 29 0.58 -4.06 -21.71
C SER A 29 -0.66 -4.77 -22.19
N ASP A 30 -1.56 -4.07 -22.88
CA ASP A 30 -2.79 -4.67 -23.41
C ASP A 30 -2.46 -5.75 -24.44
N HIS A 31 -1.50 -5.47 -25.33
CA HIS A 31 -1.02 -6.47 -26.27
C HIS A 31 -0.42 -7.71 -25.59
N PHE A 32 0.40 -7.52 -24.55
CA PHE A 32 0.99 -8.64 -23.81
C PHE A 32 -0.07 -9.50 -23.10
N ARG A 33 -1.10 -8.86 -22.51
CA ARG A 33 -2.22 -9.55 -21.87
C ARG A 33 -3.06 -10.31 -22.89
N ASP A 34 -3.30 -9.74 -24.07
CA ASP A 34 -4.03 -10.41 -25.14
C ASP A 34 -3.30 -11.66 -25.64
N GLN A 35 -1.99 -11.57 -25.85
CA GLN A 35 -1.18 -12.74 -26.20
C GLN A 35 -1.26 -13.83 -25.13
N TRP A 36 -1.19 -13.46 -23.85
CA TRP A 36 -1.33 -14.42 -22.76
C TRP A 36 -2.72 -15.05 -22.73
N ARG A 37 -3.78 -14.24 -22.86
CA ARG A 37 -5.18 -14.72 -22.90
C ARG A 37 -5.39 -15.68 -24.06
N GLN A 38 -4.82 -15.39 -25.22
CA GLN A 38 -4.91 -16.24 -26.39
C GLN A 38 -4.18 -17.57 -26.17
N LYS A 39 -2.95 -17.57 -25.64
CA LYS A 39 -2.22 -18.81 -25.33
C LYS A 39 -2.96 -19.70 -24.34
N VAL A 40 -3.53 -19.12 -23.29
CA VAL A 40 -4.34 -19.86 -22.31
C VAL A 40 -5.59 -20.44 -22.95
N LYS A 41 -6.25 -19.67 -23.83
CA LYS A 41 -7.43 -20.15 -24.57
C LYS A 41 -7.06 -21.31 -25.51
N GLU A 42 -5.98 -21.19 -26.27
CA GLU A 42 -5.52 -22.24 -27.19
C GLU A 42 -5.18 -23.54 -26.44
N GLN A 43 -4.51 -23.45 -25.29
CA GLN A 43 -4.22 -24.61 -24.44
C GLN A 43 -5.50 -25.25 -23.89
N ARG A 44 -6.47 -24.43 -23.47
CA ARG A 44 -7.76 -24.93 -22.97
C ARG A 44 -8.55 -25.60 -24.06
N ASP A 45 -8.67 -24.96 -25.21
CA ASP A 45 -9.42 -25.50 -26.34
C ASP A 45 -8.75 -26.79 -26.85
N GLY A 46 -7.41 -26.86 -26.85
CA GLY A 46 -6.63 -28.07 -27.10
C GLY A 46 -6.98 -29.20 -26.13
N PHE A 47 -6.90 -28.97 -24.82
CA PHE A 47 -7.25 -29.98 -23.81
C PHE A 47 -8.70 -30.49 -23.96
N VAL A 48 -9.65 -29.57 -24.17
CA VAL A 48 -11.06 -29.92 -24.32
C VAL A 48 -11.26 -30.79 -25.57
N MET A 49 -10.64 -30.44 -26.70
CA MET A 49 -10.79 -31.18 -27.96
C MET A 49 -10.02 -32.50 -27.99
N SER A 50 -8.84 -32.57 -27.39
CA SER A 50 -7.96 -33.75 -27.50
C SER A 50 -8.16 -34.77 -26.39
N GLU A 51 -8.46 -34.33 -25.16
CA GLU A 51 -8.58 -35.23 -24.00
C GLU A 51 -10.03 -35.34 -23.52
N LEU A 52 -10.74 -34.22 -23.35
CA LEU A 52 -12.06 -34.20 -22.72
C LEU A 52 -13.17 -34.74 -23.64
N LEU A 53 -13.29 -34.21 -24.85
CA LEU A 53 -14.35 -34.57 -25.80
C LEU A 53 -14.29 -36.04 -26.24
N PRO A 54 -13.13 -36.59 -26.64
CA PRO A 54 -13.04 -38.00 -27.02
C PRO A 54 -13.43 -38.94 -25.87
N ASP A 55 -12.98 -38.65 -24.64
CA ASP A 55 -13.31 -39.47 -23.47
C ASP A 55 -14.83 -39.43 -23.14
N ILE A 56 -15.50 -38.29 -23.37
CA ILE A 56 -16.95 -38.13 -23.14
C ILE A 56 -17.76 -38.85 -24.24
N PHE A 57 -17.41 -38.64 -25.51
CA PHE A 57 -18.26 -39.06 -26.65
C PHE A 57 -17.92 -40.45 -27.19
N ASN A 58 -16.68 -40.94 -27.02
CA ASN A 58 -16.31 -42.29 -27.45
C ASN A 58 -16.80 -43.37 -26.47
N ASN A 59 -17.18 -42.97 -25.26
CA ASN A 59 -17.50 -43.88 -24.19
C ASN A 59 -19.03 -43.94 -24.03
N SER A 60 -19.64 -44.95 -24.66
CA SER A 60 -21.10 -45.12 -24.81
C SER A 60 -21.86 -45.09 -23.48
N ARG A 61 -21.19 -45.42 -22.36
CA ARG A 61 -21.72 -45.24 -21.01
C ARG A 61 -22.07 -43.77 -20.75
N PHE A 62 -21.16 -42.82 -20.98
CA PHE A 62 -21.34 -41.41 -20.63
C PHE A 62 -22.43 -40.70 -21.43
N LEU A 63 -22.60 -41.05 -22.71
CA LEU A 63 -23.73 -40.59 -23.54
C LEU A 63 -25.10 -41.02 -22.98
N VAL A 64 -25.15 -42.14 -22.26
CA VAL A 64 -26.36 -42.70 -21.61
C VAL A 64 -26.58 -42.10 -20.20
N PHE A 65 -25.56 -41.49 -19.57
CA PHE A 65 -25.61 -40.95 -18.20
C PHE A 65 -26.29 -39.56 -18.06
N ILE A 66 -26.84 -38.97 -19.14
CA ILE A 66 -27.55 -37.67 -19.10
C ILE A 66 -28.95 -37.79 -18.41
N HIS A 67 -29.24 -38.90 -17.71
CA HIS A 67 -30.46 -39.06 -16.92
C HIS A 67 -30.24 -38.82 -15.42
N ASP A 68 -31.17 -38.04 -14.85
CA ASP A 68 -31.09 -37.12 -13.70
C ASP A 68 -30.48 -37.62 -12.37
N LYS A 69 -30.27 -38.94 -12.18
CA LYS A 69 -29.82 -39.50 -10.89
C LYS A 69 -28.46 -40.19 -10.87
N LYS A 70 -27.72 -40.24 -11.99
CA LYS A 70 -26.36 -40.82 -12.05
C LYS A 70 -25.25 -39.82 -12.44
N SER A 71 -25.52 -38.53 -12.34
CA SER A 71 -24.62 -37.42 -12.69
C SER A 71 -23.33 -37.37 -11.83
N GLN A 72 -23.36 -37.86 -10.59
CA GLN A 72 -22.23 -37.74 -9.65
C GLN A 72 -20.93 -38.44 -10.11
N TYR A 73 -21.02 -39.60 -10.75
CA TYR A 73 -19.83 -40.29 -11.27
C TYR A 73 -19.17 -39.50 -12.41
N PHE A 74 -19.98 -38.89 -13.28
CA PHE A 74 -19.49 -38.06 -14.37
C PHE A 74 -18.86 -36.76 -13.85
N ILE A 75 -19.50 -36.10 -12.86
CA ILE A 75 -18.95 -34.90 -12.23
C ILE A 75 -17.61 -35.20 -11.55
N ASN A 76 -17.47 -36.34 -10.84
CA ASN A 76 -16.19 -36.70 -10.21
C ASN A 76 -15.07 -36.91 -11.23
N ILE A 77 -15.36 -37.52 -12.39
CA ILE A 77 -14.37 -37.72 -13.47
C ILE A 77 -14.02 -36.39 -14.15
N LEU A 78 -15.01 -35.54 -14.41
CA LEU A 78 -14.76 -34.20 -14.92
C LEU A 78 -13.88 -33.41 -13.94
N GLN A 79 -14.17 -33.46 -12.65
CA GLN A 79 -13.37 -32.81 -11.60
C GLN A 79 -11.95 -33.36 -11.55
N ASP A 80 -11.75 -34.68 -11.66
CA ASP A 80 -10.42 -35.30 -11.68
C ASP A 80 -9.59 -34.88 -12.91
N LYS A 81 -10.23 -34.84 -14.09
CA LYS A 81 -9.60 -34.37 -15.34
C LYS A 81 -9.29 -32.88 -15.31
N LEU A 82 -10.19 -32.06 -14.77
CA LEU A 82 -9.97 -30.63 -14.53
C LEU A 82 -8.85 -30.42 -13.53
N ALA A 83 -8.80 -31.19 -12.43
CA ALA A 83 -7.73 -31.10 -11.44
C ALA A 83 -6.37 -31.48 -12.05
N THR A 84 -6.33 -32.52 -12.89
CA THR A 84 -5.12 -32.91 -13.63
C THR A 84 -4.69 -31.81 -14.61
N TYR A 85 -5.65 -31.19 -15.30
CA TYR A 85 -5.39 -30.06 -16.19
C TYR A 85 -4.86 -28.85 -15.44
N GLU A 86 -5.47 -28.48 -14.31
CA GLU A 86 -5.04 -27.39 -13.42
C GLU A 86 -3.63 -27.64 -12.86
N GLN A 87 -3.31 -28.86 -12.45
CA GLN A 87 -1.96 -29.24 -11.99
C GLN A 87 -0.90 -29.13 -13.09
N ARG A 88 -1.24 -29.53 -14.33
CA ARG A 88 -0.33 -29.41 -15.49
C ARG A 88 -0.08 -27.96 -15.88
N LEU A 89 -1.11 -27.13 -15.74
CA LEU A 89 -1.12 -25.78 -16.27
C LEU A 89 -0.20 -24.81 -15.55
N LYS A 90 0.03 -24.99 -14.23
CA LYS A 90 0.81 -24.05 -13.38
C LYS A 90 0.65 -22.58 -13.84
N ILE A 91 -0.58 -22.17 -14.17
CA ILE A 91 -0.82 -20.88 -14.82
C ILE A 91 -0.37 -19.80 -13.87
N ARG A 92 0.71 -19.12 -14.24
CA ARG A 92 1.09 -17.87 -13.59
C ARG A 92 0.33 -16.76 -14.31
N PRO A 93 -0.29 -15.83 -13.56
CA PRO A 93 -0.93 -14.68 -14.17
C PRO A 93 0.09 -13.92 -15.03
N PRO A 94 -0.36 -13.22 -16.09
CA PRO A 94 0.55 -12.40 -16.87
C PRO A 94 1.18 -11.38 -15.91
N MET A 95 2.50 -11.26 -15.96
CA MET A 95 3.18 -10.18 -15.26
C MET A 95 3.40 -9.02 -16.25
N PRO A 96 3.12 -7.76 -15.88
CA PRO A 96 2.57 -7.29 -14.60
C PRO A 96 1.12 -7.73 -14.33
N TYR A 97 0.81 -8.00 -13.06
CA TYR A 97 -0.50 -8.49 -12.62
C TYR A 97 -1.61 -7.46 -12.86
N LEU A 98 -1.31 -6.21 -12.52
CA LEU A 98 -2.25 -5.09 -12.62
C LEU A 98 -2.21 -4.46 -14.01
N GLU A 99 -3.36 -4.07 -14.55
CA GLU A 99 -3.44 -3.39 -15.85
C GLU A 99 -3.00 -1.93 -15.73
N TRP A 100 -2.42 -1.38 -16.80
CA TRP A 100 -2.05 0.04 -16.88
C TRP A 100 -3.28 0.92 -17.11
N THR A 101 -4.07 1.12 -16.06
CA THR A 101 -5.08 2.18 -15.99
C THR A 101 -4.46 3.45 -15.41
N PHE A 102 -5.11 4.61 -15.60
CA PHE A 102 -4.62 5.85 -15.01
C PHE A 102 -4.46 5.78 -13.48
N ALA A 103 -5.44 5.16 -12.78
CA ALA A 103 -5.37 4.97 -11.33
C ALA A 103 -4.19 4.07 -10.92
N ASN A 104 -3.99 2.96 -11.65
CA ASN A 104 -2.87 2.05 -11.39
C ASN A 104 -1.52 2.69 -11.72
N SER A 105 -1.47 3.55 -12.74
CA SER A 105 -0.28 4.34 -13.10
C SER A 105 0.07 5.34 -11.99
N PHE A 106 -0.94 5.98 -11.39
CA PHE A 106 -0.76 6.85 -10.23
C PHE A 106 -0.24 6.07 -9.02
N LEU A 107 -0.82 4.90 -8.72
CA LEU A 107 -0.36 4.04 -7.63
C LEU A 107 1.06 3.52 -7.87
N TYR A 108 1.42 3.21 -9.11
CA TYR A 108 2.79 2.87 -9.49
C TYR A 108 3.74 4.05 -9.22
N CYS A 109 3.39 5.26 -9.66
CA CYS A 109 4.20 6.45 -9.44
C CYS A 109 4.38 6.74 -7.95
N TRP A 110 3.31 6.66 -7.17
CA TRP A 110 3.32 6.84 -5.72
C TRP A 110 4.21 5.81 -5.02
N SER A 111 4.01 4.52 -5.30
CA SER A 111 4.78 3.44 -4.69
C SER A 111 6.25 3.43 -5.09
N THR A 112 6.57 3.92 -6.30
CA THR A 112 7.95 4.04 -6.78
C THR A 112 8.72 5.13 -6.03
N ILE A 113 8.15 6.32 -5.85
CA ILE A 113 8.84 7.44 -5.18
C ILE A 113 8.85 7.30 -3.66
N THR A 114 7.87 6.59 -3.09
CA THR A 114 7.85 6.20 -1.66
C THR A 114 8.66 4.94 -1.38
N THR A 115 9.31 4.36 -2.41
CA THR A 115 10.13 3.14 -2.33
C THR A 115 9.42 1.93 -1.72
N ILE A 116 8.09 1.88 -1.79
CA ILE A 116 7.28 0.73 -1.35
C ILE A 116 7.40 -0.40 -2.38
N GLY A 117 7.26 -0.07 -3.66
CA GLY A 117 7.60 -0.98 -4.77
C GLY A 117 6.99 -2.40 -4.73
N HIS A 118 5.68 -2.55 -4.52
CA HIS A 118 5.02 -3.87 -4.39
C HIS A 118 5.22 -4.87 -5.54
N GLY A 119 5.68 -4.43 -6.71
CA GLY A 119 5.99 -5.32 -7.84
C GLY A 119 4.78 -5.86 -8.63
N TYR A 120 3.55 -5.55 -8.21
CA TYR A 120 2.33 -5.95 -8.94
C TYR A 120 2.19 -5.28 -10.31
N ILE A 121 2.84 -4.13 -10.51
CA ILE A 121 2.86 -3.35 -11.74
C ILE A 121 4.26 -2.79 -11.97
N TYR A 122 4.76 -2.92 -13.20
CA TYR A 122 6.09 -2.44 -13.61
C TYR A 122 6.13 -2.22 -15.13
N PRO A 123 6.97 -1.29 -15.62
CA PRO A 123 7.07 -1.01 -17.05
C PRO A 123 7.68 -2.19 -17.80
N VAL A 124 6.97 -2.64 -18.82
CA VAL A 124 7.40 -3.76 -19.68
C VAL A 124 8.27 -3.22 -20.81
N THR A 125 8.03 -2.00 -21.28
CA THR A 125 8.80 -1.38 -22.37
C THR A 125 10.16 -0.87 -21.90
N ASP A 126 11.15 -0.91 -22.79
CA ASP A 126 12.48 -0.37 -22.48
C ASP A 126 12.44 1.15 -22.24
N ARG A 127 11.57 1.87 -22.96
CA ARG A 127 11.36 3.32 -22.76
C ARG A 127 10.75 3.60 -21.38
N GLY A 128 9.75 2.83 -20.96
CA GLY A 128 9.15 2.95 -19.64
C GLY A 128 10.12 2.61 -18.51
N ARG A 129 11.01 1.61 -18.70
CA ARG A 129 12.06 1.29 -17.72
C ARG A 129 13.04 2.45 -17.53
N VAL A 130 13.52 3.06 -18.62
CA VAL A 130 14.40 4.23 -18.55
C VAL A 130 13.67 5.42 -17.92
N ALA A 131 12.42 5.66 -18.29
CA ALA A 131 11.59 6.71 -17.70
C ALA A 131 11.42 6.51 -16.18
N SER A 132 11.24 5.26 -15.72
CA SER A 132 11.14 4.91 -14.30
C SER A 132 12.41 5.23 -13.52
N ILE A 133 13.58 4.94 -14.08
CA ILE A 133 14.87 5.28 -13.45
C ILE A 133 15.00 6.79 -13.28
N ILE A 134 14.72 7.56 -14.34
CA ILE A 134 14.81 9.03 -14.29
C ILE A 134 13.78 9.60 -13.30
N TYR A 135 12.54 9.10 -13.34
CA TYR A 135 11.45 9.54 -12.47
C TYR A 135 11.74 9.26 -10.99
N SER A 136 12.30 8.09 -10.67
CA SER A 136 12.68 7.73 -9.29
C SER A 136 13.87 8.56 -8.79
N LEU A 137 14.85 8.88 -9.64
CA LEU A 137 16.02 9.68 -9.27
C LEU A 137 15.65 11.06 -8.71
N PHE A 138 14.66 11.74 -9.31
CA PHE A 138 14.17 13.03 -8.83
C PHE A 138 13.02 12.90 -7.82
N GLY A 139 12.18 11.87 -7.98
CA GLY A 139 11.03 11.64 -7.13
C GLY A 139 11.40 11.31 -5.68
N ILE A 140 12.38 10.43 -5.46
CA ILE A 140 12.77 10.00 -4.10
C ILE A 140 13.29 11.18 -3.25
N PRO A 141 14.26 12.00 -3.70
CA PRO A 141 14.68 13.19 -2.96
C PRO A 141 13.52 14.15 -2.68
N PHE A 142 12.61 14.32 -3.64
CA PHE A 142 11.45 15.19 -3.48
C PHE A 142 10.50 14.66 -2.40
N THR A 143 10.19 13.35 -2.42
CA THR A 143 9.39 12.68 -1.39
C THR A 143 10.01 12.85 0.00
N ILE A 144 11.34 12.77 0.15
CA ILE A 144 12.02 13.01 1.44
C ILE A 144 11.77 14.45 1.96
N VAL A 145 11.74 15.46 1.10
CA VAL A 145 11.43 16.84 1.50
C VAL A 145 9.97 16.94 1.98
N VAL A 146 9.04 16.33 1.25
CA VAL A 146 7.61 16.32 1.59
C VAL A 146 7.35 15.57 2.91
N ILE A 147 7.99 14.42 3.11
CA ILE A 147 7.86 13.63 4.35
C ILE A 147 8.34 14.44 5.56
N LYS A 148 9.41 15.24 5.45
CA LYS A 148 9.89 16.08 6.56
C LYS A 148 8.84 17.12 6.99
N ASP A 149 8.22 17.79 6.02
CA ASP A 149 7.16 18.77 6.29
C ASP A 149 5.89 18.11 6.84
N LEU A 150 5.52 16.94 6.29
CA LEU A 150 4.39 16.15 6.78
C LEU A 150 4.63 15.66 8.22
N ALA A 151 5.82 15.16 8.53
CA ALA A 151 6.20 14.72 9.87
C ALA A 151 6.11 15.85 10.89
N TYR A 152 6.51 17.07 10.52
CA TYR A 152 6.36 18.25 11.36
C TYR A 152 4.88 18.56 11.66
N LEU A 153 4.01 18.48 10.65
CA LEU A 153 2.57 18.69 10.82
C LEU A 153 1.95 17.62 11.72
N ILE A 154 2.27 16.34 11.49
CA ILE A 154 1.79 15.22 12.32
C ILE A 154 2.26 15.38 13.77
N ALA A 155 3.52 15.74 13.99
CA ALA A 155 4.04 15.99 15.33
C ALA A 155 3.30 17.14 16.04
N LYS A 156 2.96 18.21 15.31
CA LYS A 156 2.16 19.31 15.86
C LYS A 156 0.74 18.83 16.22
N LEU A 157 0.13 18.00 15.38
CA LEU A 157 -1.20 17.42 15.62
C LEU A 157 -1.20 16.49 16.83
N LEU A 158 -0.20 15.60 16.97
CA LEU A 158 -0.08 14.66 18.08
C LEU A 158 0.21 15.35 19.42
N ASN A 159 0.91 16.48 19.41
CA ASN A 159 1.15 17.27 20.62
C ASN A 159 -0.11 18.00 21.11
N TYR A 160 -1.08 18.29 20.22
CA TYR A 160 -2.29 19.01 20.60
C TYR A 160 -3.13 18.30 21.68
N PRO A 161 -3.50 17.01 21.56
CA PRO A 161 -4.24 16.30 22.61
C PRO A 161 -3.39 16.09 23.88
N GLY A 162 -2.08 15.87 23.77
CA GLY A 162 -1.19 15.75 24.93
C GLY A 162 -1.07 17.05 25.73
N VAL A 163 -1.06 18.20 25.03
CA VAL A 163 -1.10 19.52 25.65
C VAL A 163 -2.45 19.79 26.28
N VAL A 164 -3.57 19.47 25.62
CA VAL A 164 -4.93 19.63 26.19
C VAL A 164 -5.12 18.73 27.40
N LEU A 165 -4.74 17.45 27.35
CA LEU A 165 -4.76 16.54 28.49
C LEU A 165 -3.82 17.02 29.60
N GLY A 166 -2.66 17.56 29.24
CA GLY A 166 -1.73 18.21 30.16
C GLY A 166 -2.36 19.43 30.83
N TYR A 167 -3.08 20.29 30.10
CA TYR A 167 -3.83 21.43 30.64
C TYR A 167 -5.00 20.99 31.51
N CYS A 168 -5.76 19.98 31.11
CA CYS A 168 -6.83 19.39 31.92
C CYS A 168 -6.28 18.76 33.20
N TRP A 169 -5.13 18.06 33.13
CA TRP A 169 -4.41 17.53 34.29
C TRP A 169 -3.84 18.65 35.15
N HIS A 170 -3.29 19.71 34.55
CA HIS A 170 -2.76 20.86 35.29
C HIS A 170 -3.88 21.63 35.99
N MET A 171 -5.04 21.77 35.35
CA MET A 171 -6.25 22.40 35.90
C MET A 171 -6.85 21.53 37.02
N PHE A 172 -6.94 20.22 36.82
CA PHE A 172 -7.30 19.25 37.86
C PHE A 172 -6.33 19.31 39.06
N ARG A 173 -5.03 19.46 38.79
CA ARG A 173 -3.98 19.65 39.81
C ARG A 173 -4.07 21.01 40.51
N TYR A 174 -4.46 22.07 39.79
CA TYR A 174 -4.71 23.40 40.36
C TYR A 174 -5.90 23.38 41.31
N CYS A 175 -6.96 22.64 40.96
CA CYS A 175 -8.09 22.39 41.86
C CYS A 175 -7.73 21.50 43.07
N THR A 176 -6.55 20.86 43.08
CA THR A 176 -6.04 20.03 44.19
C THR A 176 -4.85 20.64 44.94
N LEU A 177 -4.65 21.97 44.84
CA LEU A 177 -3.77 22.79 45.67
C LEU A 177 -2.45 22.13 46.11
N ARG A 178 -1.44 22.11 45.23
CA ARG A 178 -0.02 22.08 45.65
C ARG A 178 0.67 23.39 45.25
N PRO A 179 1.19 24.20 46.21
CA PRO A 179 1.93 25.40 45.88
C PRO A 179 3.26 25.04 45.21
N VAL A 180 3.53 25.65 44.05
CA VAL A 180 4.80 25.49 43.32
C VAL A 180 5.72 26.64 43.71
N ASN A 181 6.93 26.30 44.20
CA ASN A 181 7.93 27.29 44.59
C ASN A 181 8.44 28.10 43.39
N GLU A 182 8.32 29.42 43.47
CA GLU A 182 8.63 30.42 42.44
C GLU A 182 10.09 30.35 41.94
N LEU A 183 11.01 29.94 42.83
CA LEU A 183 12.43 29.73 42.53
C LEU A 183 12.69 28.60 41.50
N TYR A 184 11.84 27.59 41.44
CA TYR A 184 11.96 26.49 40.48
C TYR A 184 11.54 26.92 39.07
N LEU A 185 10.48 27.74 38.98
CA LEU A 185 10.00 28.33 37.72
C LEU A 185 11.04 29.26 37.11
N ARG A 186 11.67 30.10 37.95
CA ARG A 186 12.73 31.02 37.51
C ARG A 186 13.94 30.30 36.91
N ARG A 187 14.41 29.22 37.56
CA ARG A 187 15.50 28.39 37.03
C ARG A 187 15.13 27.76 35.68
N LYS A 188 13.92 27.23 35.53
CA LYS A 188 13.46 26.65 34.27
C LYS A 188 13.41 27.67 33.13
N CYS A 189 12.98 28.91 33.42
CA CYS A 189 12.98 30.00 32.46
C CYS A 189 14.41 30.42 32.07
N ASP A 190 15.34 30.48 33.04
CA ASP A 190 16.73 30.83 32.79
C ASP A 190 17.48 29.73 32.03
N ASP A 191 17.22 28.46 32.32
CA ASP A 191 17.75 27.30 31.58
C ASP A 191 17.21 27.25 30.14
N ALA A 192 15.93 27.60 29.95
CA ALA A 192 15.34 27.73 28.62
C ALA A 192 15.93 28.90 27.83
N LYS A 193 16.32 30.00 28.50
CA LYS A 193 16.98 31.16 27.88
C LYS A 193 18.43 30.86 27.49
N LYS A 194 19.16 30.07 28.28
CA LYS A 194 20.55 29.66 27.99
C LYS A 194 20.66 28.70 26.81
N LEU A 195 19.61 27.93 26.50
CA LEU A 195 19.58 27.02 25.34
C LEU A 195 19.32 27.73 24.00
N ASN A 196 19.07 29.04 23.99
CA ASN A 196 18.81 29.85 22.78
C ASN A 196 20.09 30.29 22.05
N ILE A 197 21.16 29.48 22.08
CA ILE A 197 22.28 29.60 21.14
C ILE A 197 21.81 28.95 19.85
N ASN A 198 21.37 29.79 18.90
CA ASN A 198 20.74 29.49 17.62
C ASN A 198 21.02 28.06 17.09
N PRO A 199 20.24 27.05 17.51
CA PRO A 199 20.40 25.72 16.98
C PRO A 199 19.78 25.76 15.60
N ASP A 200 20.52 25.33 14.57
CA ASP A 200 19.96 25.12 13.24
C ASP A 200 18.56 24.55 13.36
N TYR A 201 17.57 25.22 12.76
CA TYR A 201 16.14 24.90 12.90
C TYR A 201 15.84 23.40 12.73
N ARG A 202 16.68 22.70 11.95
CA ARG A 202 16.68 21.24 11.73
C ARG A 202 17.00 20.41 12.97
N ILE A 203 17.95 20.83 13.80
CA ILE A 203 18.34 20.09 15.01
C ILE A 203 17.27 20.31 16.10
N GLN A 204 16.70 21.51 16.16
CA GLN A 204 15.64 21.83 17.11
C GLN A 204 14.33 21.11 16.78
N SER A 205 13.99 20.92 15.50
CA SER A 205 12.82 20.15 15.10
C SER A 205 12.95 18.65 15.40
N ILE A 206 14.13 18.06 15.17
CA ILE A 206 14.43 16.67 15.57
C ILE A 206 14.29 16.49 17.09
N ARG A 207 14.80 17.45 17.89
CA ARG A 207 14.67 17.40 19.36
C ARG A 207 13.23 17.55 19.84
N ARG A 208 12.40 18.34 19.14
CA ARG A 208 10.95 18.43 19.44
C ARG A 208 10.19 17.17 19.05
N LEU A 209 10.55 16.52 17.94
CA LEU A 209 10.04 15.20 17.56
C LEU A 209 10.40 14.15 18.62
N LEU A 210 11.62 14.21 19.17
CA LEU A 210 12.08 13.33 20.25
C LEU A 210 11.41 13.60 21.61
N ASN A 211 10.81 14.77 21.81
CA ASN A 211 10.12 15.17 23.05
C ASN A 211 8.66 14.71 23.10
N ILE A 212 8.12 14.08 22.04
CA ILE A 212 6.83 13.38 22.13
C ILE A 212 7.06 12.17 23.05
N PRO A 213 6.26 11.98 24.11
CA PRO A 213 6.40 10.79 24.95
C PRO A 213 6.30 9.57 24.04
N ALA A 214 7.35 8.75 23.98
CA ALA A 214 7.43 7.61 23.05
C ALA A 214 6.17 6.73 23.11
N VAL A 215 5.58 6.63 24.30
CA VAL A 215 4.28 6.01 24.59
C VAL A 215 3.15 6.53 23.70
N VAL A 216 3.01 7.85 23.53
CA VAL A 216 1.95 8.47 22.69
C VAL A 216 2.16 8.12 21.22
N ALA A 217 3.40 8.14 20.74
CA ALA A 217 3.71 7.78 19.36
C ALA A 217 3.41 6.30 19.08
N ILE A 218 3.74 5.40 20.03
CA ILE A 218 3.44 3.96 19.93
C ILE A 218 1.92 3.72 19.90
N PHE A 219 1.16 4.36 20.81
CA PHE A 219 -0.30 4.22 20.80
C PHE A 219 -0.94 4.79 19.52
N ALA A 220 -0.43 5.91 19.00
CA ALA A 220 -0.90 6.48 17.74
C ALA A 220 -0.61 5.54 16.56
N LEU A 221 0.56 4.90 16.53
CA LEU A 221 0.93 3.92 15.50
C LEU A 221 0.05 2.68 15.57
N ILE A 222 -0.17 2.12 16.77
CA ILE A 222 -1.06 0.98 16.97
C ILE A 222 -2.50 1.34 16.55
N GLY A 223 -2.97 2.53 16.93
CA GLY A 223 -4.29 3.03 16.55
C GLY A 223 -4.46 3.22 15.04
N TRP A 224 -3.42 3.71 14.36
CA TRP A 224 -3.41 3.82 12.90
C TRP A 224 -3.46 2.44 12.23
N LEU A 225 -2.65 1.49 12.69
CA LEU A 225 -2.64 0.13 12.13
C LEU A 225 -3.95 -0.61 12.39
N SER A 226 -4.56 -0.46 13.57
CA SER A 226 -5.84 -1.11 13.87
C SER A 226 -7.00 -0.51 13.08
N ALA A 227 -7.06 0.82 12.97
CA ALA A 227 -8.06 1.51 12.16
C ALA A 227 -7.91 1.17 10.67
N GLY A 228 -6.68 1.15 10.16
CA GLY A 228 -6.39 0.75 8.79
C GLY A 228 -6.77 -0.71 8.52
N SER A 229 -6.44 -1.61 9.45
CA SER A 229 -6.78 -3.03 9.31
C SER A 229 -8.30 -3.24 9.30
N PHE A 230 -9.04 -2.52 10.13
CA PHE A 230 -10.50 -2.57 10.12
C PHE A 230 -11.07 -2.08 8.78
N LEU A 231 -10.55 -0.96 8.25
CA LEU A 231 -10.99 -0.43 6.97
C LEU A 231 -10.71 -1.41 5.81
N MET A 232 -9.55 -2.08 5.82
CA MET A 232 -9.22 -3.09 4.82
C MET A 232 -10.15 -4.30 4.88
N VAL A 233 -10.48 -4.81 6.06
CA VAL A 233 -11.44 -5.92 6.21
C VAL A 233 -12.84 -5.54 5.72
N VAL A 234 -13.24 -4.28 5.90
CA VAL A 234 -14.52 -3.77 5.38
C VAL A 234 -14.50 -3.64 3.85
N TYR A 235 -13.36 -3.26 3.28
CA TYR A 235 -13.23 -3.07 1.83
C TYR A 235 -13.04 -4.40 1.08
N GLU A 236 -12.33 -5.35 1.69
CA GLU A 236 -11.93 -6.60 1.06
C GLU A 236 -12.53 -7.79 1.84
N GLU A 237 -13.71 -8.24 1.41
CA GLU A 237 -14.57 -9.22 2.12
C GLU A 237 -13.90 -10.56 2.47
N HIS A 238 -12.77 -10.90 1.83
CA HIS A 238 -12.06 -12.16 2.03
C HIS A 238 -10.77 -12.04 2.85
N MET A 239 -10.35 -10.82 3.23
CA MET A 239 -9.10 -10.64 3.97
C MET A 239 -9.33 -10.82 5.46
N SER A 240 -8.58 -11.71 6.10
CA SER A 240 -8.61 -11.84 7.56
C SER A 240 -7.91 -10.66 8.22
N ALA A 241 -8.39 -10.25 9.41
CA ALA A 241 -7.86 -9.08 10.12
C ALA A 241 -6.35 -9.19 10.42
N SER A 242 -5.84 -10.39 10.70
CA SER A 242 -4.41 -10.62 10.92
C SER A 242 -3.58 -10.37 9.67
N VAL A 243 -4.07 -10.78 8.49
CA VAL A 243 -3.39 -10.57 7.21
C VAL A 243 -3.45 -9.10 6.80
N ALA A 244 -4.58 -8.42 7.03
CA ALA A 244 -4.71 -6.98 6.81
C ALA A 244 -3.74 -6.17 7.67
N PHE A 245 -3.62 -6.50 8.97
CA PHE A 245 -2.66 -5.88 9.87
C PHE A 245 -1.21 -6.11 9.41
N TYR A 246 -0.87 -7.36 9.07
CA TYR A 246 0.46 -7.71 8.55
C TYR A 246 0.80 -6.93 7.27
N TYR A 247 -0.14 -6.86 6.33
CA TYR A 247 0.04 -6.13 5.08
C TYR A 247 0.30 -4.63 5.31
N LEU A 248 -0.49 -3.99 6.19
CA LEU A 248 -0.32 -2.58 6.53
C LEU A 248 0.99 -2.30 7.26
N PHE A 249 1.38 -3.21 8.16
CA PHE A 249 2.65 -3.12 8.86
C PHE A 249 3.85 -3.18 7.89
N ASN A 250 3.85 -4.14 6.96
CA ASN A 250 4.90 -4.27 5.95
C ASN A 250 4.94 -3.08 4.99
N THR A 251 3.77 -2.57 4.60
CA THR A 251 3.66 -1.36 3.76
C THR A 251 4.25 -0.14 4.47
N LEU A 252 4.03 0.01 5.79
CA LEU A 252 4.63 1.06 6.61
C LEU A 252 6.14 0.87 6.76
N ALA A 253 6.58 -0.37 6.95
CA ALA A 253 7.98 -0.73 7.11
C ALA A 253 8.79 -0.68 5.81
N THR A 254 8.15 -0.44 4.66
CA THR A 254 8.77 -0.51 3.32
C THR A 254 9.51 -1.84 3.07
N THR A 255 8.98 -2.93 3.61
CA THR A 255 9.48 -4.32 3.45
C THR A 255 8.48 -5.16 2.68
#